data_AF-A0A7K1EYV4-F1
#
_entry.id   AF-A0A7K1EYV4-F1
#
_cell.length_a   1.000
_cell.length_b   1.000
_cell.length_c   1.000
_cell.angle_alpha   90.00
_cell.angle_beta   90.00
_cell.angle_gamma   90.00
#
_symmetry.space_group_name_H-M   'P 1'
#
loop_
_entity.id
_entity.type
_entity.pdbx_description
1 polymer ?
#
loop_
_entity_poly.entity_id
_entity_poly.type
_entity_poly.pdbx_seq_one_letter_code
_entity_poly.pdbx_strand_id
1 'polypeptide(L)'
;GSGVGSLWLLGGMIASGTLTSIDDETEHSRIARIAMQDADIAPARYRLITNSIMDVMTKLTDRAYDLVVLRHNPEDLTYTVEEAHRILRSGGVMVIDGFFGGGKVSDPSQRDPRTIALREAGKSVKAATDLWISTLINVGDGLLIATKL
;
A
#
# COMPACT_ATOMS: atom_id res chain seq x y z
N GLY A 1 0.18 -1.60 -11.68
CA GLY A 1 -1.22 -1.85 -12.08
C GLY A 1 -1.80 -0.69 -12.87
N SER A 2 -3.05 -0.82 -13.32
CA SER A 2 -3.71 0.05 -14.31
C SER A 2 -4.13 1.45 -13.83
N GLY A 3 -3.89 1.82 -12.57
CA GLY A 3 -4.24 3.14 -12.02
C GLY A 3 -5.65 3.27 -11.43
N VAL A 4 -6.49 2.24 -11.47
CA VAL A 4 -7.86 2.28 -10.92
C VAL A 4 -7.87 2.64 -9.43
N GLY A 5 -7.06 1.96 -8.61
CA GLY A 5 -6.97 2.27 -7.18
C GLY A 5 -6.48 3.70 -6.92
N SER A 6 -5.53 4.16 -7.72
CA SER A 6 -4.98 5.50 -7.67
C SER A 6 -6.05 6.57 -7.95
N LEU A 7 -6.94 6.33 -8.92
CA LEU A 7 -8.07 7.23 -9.22
C LEU A 7 -9.04 7.34 -8.04
N TRP A 8 -9.41 6.20 -7.44
CA TRP A 8 -10.30 6.21 -6.26
C TRP A 8 -9.68 6.94 -5.08
N LEU A 9 -8.38 6.74 -4.83
CA LEU A 9 -7.66 7.48 -3.79
C LEU A 9 -7.67 8.99 -4.08
N LEU A 10 -7.32 9.40 -5.30
CA LEU A 10 -7.32 10.81 -5.69
C LEU A 10 -8.70 11.47 -5.61
N GLY A 11 -9.77 10.72 -5.86
CA GLY A 11 -11.16 11.19 -5.73
C GLY A 11 -11.60 11.38 -4.28
N GLY A 12 -11.05 10.62 -3.34
CA GLY A 12 -11.30 10.77 -1.90
C GLY A 12 -10.37 11.79 -1.20
N MET A 13 -9.30 12.22 -1.88
CA MET A 13 -8.35 13.20 -1.34
C MET A 13 -8.89 14.62 -1.38
N ILE A 14 -8.39 15.46 -0.47
CA ILE A 14 -8.53 16.91 -0.58
C ILE A 14 -7.89 17.42 -1.88
N ALA A 15 -8.34 18.58 -2.37
CA ALA A 15 -7.89 19.12 -3.66
C ALA A 15 -6.37 19.35 -3.75
N SER A 16 -5.71 19.65 -2.63
CA SER A 16 -4.25 19.83 -2.54
C SER A 16 -3.48 18.51 -2.32
N GLY A 17 -4.18 17.38 -2.18
CA GLY A 17 -3.57 16.08 -1.94
C GLY A 17 -2.80 15.58 -3.16
N THR A 18 -1.62 15.00 -2.91
CA THR A 18 -0.77 14.40 -3.93
C THR A 18 -0.66 12.89 -3.73
N LEU A 19 -0.61 12.15 -4.83
CA LEU A 19 -0.45 10.70 -4.84
C LEU A 19 0.94 10.33 -5.37
N THR A 20 1.69 9.51 -4.63
CA THR A 20 2.86 8.82 -5.18
C THR A 20 2.48 7.36 -5.46
N SER A 21 2.61 6.93 -6.71
CA SER A 21 2.37 5.54 -7.12
C SER A 21 3.69 4.94 -7.59
N ILE A 22 4.01 3.75 -7.08
CA ILE A 22 5.24 3.02 -7.39
C ILE A 22 4.84 1.72 -8.07
N ASP A 23 5.47 1.41 -9.19
CA ASP A 23 5.30 0.17 -9.92
C ASP A 23 6.64 -0.22 -10.55
N ASP A 24 6.99 -1.48 -10.58
CA ASP A 24 8.21 -1.96 -11.24
C ASP A 24 8.03 -2.14 -12.75
N GLU A 25 6.78 -2.24 -13.22
CA GLU A 25 6.47 -2.42 -14.63
C GLU A 25 6.21 -1.08 -15.34
N THR A 26 7.03 -0.80 -16.36
CA THR A 26 6.89 0.39 -17.21
C THR A 26 5.52 0.47 -17.88
N GLU A 27 4.98 -0.68 -18.30
CA GLU A 27 3.71 -0.70 -19.03
C GLU A 27 2.53 -0.33 -18.12
N HIS A 28 2.53 -0.82 -16.87
CA HIS A 28 1.57 -0.38 -15.87
C HIS A 28 1.64 1.12 -15.62
N SER A 29 2.85 1.66 -15.48
CA SER A 29 3.05 3.11 -15.29
C SER A 29 2.54 3.93 -16.47
N ARG A 30 2.68 3.42 -17.70
CA ARG A 30 2.13 4.05 -18.92
C ARG A 30 0.61 4.04 -18.92
N ILE A 31 -0.01 2.89 -18.61
CA ILE A 31 -1.48 2.76 -18.54
C ILE A 31 -2.06 3.66 -17.45
N ALA A 32 -1.44 3.67 -16.26
CA ALA A 32 -1.87 4.52 -15.16
C ALA A 32 -1.79 6.01 -15.54
N ARG A 33 -0.76 6.43 -16.30
CA ARG A 33 -0.65 7.81 -16.79
C ARG A 33 -1.81 8.19 -17.71
N ILE A 34 -2.18 7.31 -18.64
CA ILE A 34 -3.33 7.53 -19.54
C ILE A 34 -4.61 7.65 -18.71
N ALA A 35 -4.83 6.73 -17.76
CA ALA A 35 -6.01 6.77 -16.90
C ALA A 35 -6.12 8.08 -16.08
N MET A 36 -4.99 8.64 -15.62
CA MET A 36 -4.97 9.95 -14.93
C MET A 36 -5.32 11.11 -15.86
N GLN A 37 -4.83 11.05 -17.11
CA GLN A 37 -5.10 12.08 -18.13
C GLN A 37 -6.56 12.05 -18.56
N ASP A 38 -7.11 10.86 -18.83
CA ASP A 38 -8.51 10.69 -19.21
C ASP A 38 -9.49 11.10 -18.10
N ALA A 39 -9.04 11.08 -16.84
CA ALA A 39 -9.80 11.54 -15.68
C ALA A 39 -9.55 13.02 -15.33
N ASP A 40 -8.88 13.79 -16.19
CA ASP A 40 -8.54 15.21 -16.00
C ASP A 40 -7.82 15.52 -14.68
N ILE A 41 -7.02 14.57 -14.18
CA ILE A 41 -6.23 14.81 -12.97
C ILE A 41 -5.03 15.69 -13.32
N ALA A 42 -4.92 16.83 -12.63
CA ALA A 42 -3.80 17.73 -12.80
C ALA A 42 -2.44 17.01 -12.60
N PRO A 43 -1.47 17.16 -13.51
CA PRO A 43 -0.17 16.46 -13.42
C PRO A 43 0.60 16.69 -12.11
N ALA A 44 0.41 17.84 -11.46
CA ALA A 44 1.03 18.16 -10.18
C ALA A 44 0.46 17.33 -9.00
N ARG A 45 -0.69 16.68 -9.17
CA ARG A 45 -1.34 15.88 -8.12
C ARG A 45 -0.87 14.44 -8.04
N TYR A 46 -0.06 13.97 -8.99
CA TYR A 46 0.42 12.60 -8.93
C TYR A 46 1.86 12.46 -9.44
N ARG A 47 2.58 11.54 -8.81
CA ARG A 47 3.92 11.14 -9.19
C ARG A 47 3.91 9.63 -9.43
N LEU A 48 4.17 9.22 -10.67
CA LEU A 48 4.37 7.81 -11.03
C LEU A 48 5.86 7.53 -11.06
N ILE A 49 6.30 6.55 -10.27
CA ILE A 49 7.69 6.11 -10.19
C ILE A 49 7.75 4.67 -10.70
N THR A 50 8.54 4.46 -11.76
CA THR A 50 8.76 3.14 -12.33
C THR A 50 10.08 2.56 -11.83
N ASN A 51 10.04 1.78 -10.75
CA ASN A 51 11.21 1.09 -10.19
C ASN A 51 10.78 0.08 -9.11
N SER A 52 11.71 -0.78 -8.68
CA SER A 52 11.51 -1.69 -7.55
C SER A 52 11.07 -0.94 -6.30
N ILE A 53 10.10 -1.48 -5.57
CA ILE A 53 9.59 -0.90 -4.32
C ILE A 53 10.71 -0.74 -3.29
N MET A 54 11.67 -1.68 -3.24
CA MET A 54 12.83 -1.62 -2.35
C MET A 54 13.74 -0.42 -2.65
N ASP A 55 13.95 -0.12 -3.93
CA ASP A 55 14.83 0.98 -4.36
C ASP A 55 14.20 2.36 -4.18
N VAL A 56 12.86 2.42 -4.09
CA VAL A 56 12.12 3.68 -3.99
C VAL A 56 11.79 4.02 -2.56
N MET A 57 11.27 3.07 -1.78
CA MET A 57 10.80 3.32 -0.42
C MET A 57 11.91 3.93 0.45
N THR A 58 13.14 3.41 0.38
CA THR A 58 14.31 3.96 1.09
C THR A 58 14.60 5.43 0.81
N LYS A 59 14.20 5.94 -0.36
CA LYS A 59 14.47 7.33 -0.80
C LYS A 59 13.34 8.29 -0.46
N LEU A 60 12.19 7.77 -0.01
CA LEU A 60 11.07 8.59 0.39
C LEU A 60 11.35 9.27 1.73
N THR A 61 10.83 10.49 1.88
CA THR A 61 11.04 11.31 3.07
C THR A 61 10.29 10.75 4.27
N ASP A 62 10.96 10.68 5.42
CA ASP A 62 10.38 10.33 6.71
C ASP A 62 9.18 11.22 7.03
N ARG A 63 8.12 10.61 7.58
CA ARG A 63 6.93 11.31 8.10
C ARG A 63 6.26 12.26 7.10
N ALA A 64 6.42 12.03 5.80
CA ALA A 64 5.88 12.88 4.74
C ALA A 64 4.51 12.40 4.20
N TYR A 65 4.05 11.21 4.62
CA TYR A 65 2.83 10.60 4.07
C TYR A 65 1.73 10.45 5.12
N ASP A 66 0.49 10.71 4.71
CA ASP A 66 -0.73 10.48 5.50
C ASP A 66 -1.28 9.05 5.37
N LEU A 67 -1.12 8.45 4.19
CA LEU A 67 -1.66 7.14 3.83
C LEU A 67 -0.68 6.38 2.94
N VAL A 68 -0.48 5.10 3.24
CA VAL A 68 0.27 4.15 2.40
C VAL A 68 -0.63 2.95 2.11
N VAL A 69 -0.81 2.61 0.83
CA VAL A 69 -1.61 1.44 0.41
C VAL A 69 -0.68 0.42 -0.26
N LEU A 70 -0.52 -0.73 0.38
CA LEU A 70 0.29 -1.84 -0.10
C LEU A 70 -0.61 -2.81 -0.88
N ARG A 71 -0.36 -2.91 -2.19
CA ARG A 71 -1.09 -3.79 -3.14
C ARG A 71 -0.17 -4.66 -3.99
N HIS A 72 1.12 -4.62 -3.72
CA HIS A 72 2.16 -5.29 -4.52
C HIS A 72 2.35 -6.74 -4.07
N ASN A 73 3.41 -7.40 -4.55
CA ASN A 73 3.79 -8.74 -4.16
C ASN A 73 3.81 -8.90 -2.62
N PRO A 74 3.03 -9.83 -2.06
CA PRO A 74 3.00 -10.03 -0.62
C PRO A 74 4.34 -10.41 0.01
N GLU A 75 5.26 -11.01 -0.77
CA GLU A 75 6.57 -11.42 -0.27
C GLU A 75 7.43 -10.22 0.19
N ASP A 76 7.14 -9.02 -0.31
CA ASP A 76 7.83 -7.79 0.08
C ASP A 76 7.20 -7.11 1.32
N LEU A 77 6.13 -7.68 1.90
CA LEU A 77 5.39 -7.05 2.99
C LEU A 77 6.23 -6.81 4.24
N THR A 78 7.12 -7.74 4.59
CA THR A 78 8.00 -7.58 5.75
C THR A 78 8.81 -6.29 5.64
N TYR A 79 9.43 -6.07 4.48
CA TYR A 79 10.21 -4.87 4.21
C TYR A 79 9.34 -3.61 4.08
N THR A 80 8.24 -3.71 3.33
CA THR A 80 7.40 -2.54 3.04
C THR A 80 6.61 -2.06 4.25
N VAL A 81 6.27 -2.91 5.22
CA VAL A 81 5.62 -2.50 6.49
C VAL A 81 6.54 -1.62 7.33
N GLU A 82 7.83 -1.97 7.44
CA GLU A 82 8.81 -1.17 8.18
C GLU A 82 9.03 0.20 7.52
N GLU A 83 9.22 0.20 6.20
CA GLU A 83 9.39 1.45 5.46
C GLU A 83 8.11 2.31 5.44
N ALA A 84 6.92 1.68 5.35
CA ALA A 84 5.64 2.37 5.47
C ALA A 84 5.54 3.07 6.83
N HIS A 85 5.95 2.40 7.92
CA HIS A 85 6.00 3.03 9.22
C HIS A 85 6.91 4.27 9.21
N ARG A 86 8.12 4.19 8.63
CA ARG A 86 9.07 5.31 8.59
C ARG A 86 8.51 6.54 7.87
N ILE A 87 7.94 6.34 6.68
CA ILE A 87 7.48 7.44 5.82
C ILE A 87 6.14 8.03 6.26
N LEU A 88 5.35 7.28 7.03
CA LEU A 88 4.09 7.78 7.60
C LEU A 88 4.36 8.77 8.73
N ARG A 89 3.60 9.87 8.77
CA ARG A 89 3.56 10.72 9.98
C ARG A 89 2.82 9.99 11.12
N SER A 90 2.99 10.47 12.35
CA SER A 90 2.13 10.02 13.46
C SER A 90 0.66 10.32 13.13
N GLY A 91 -0.21 9.35 13.42
CA GLY A 91 -1.61 9.31 13.01
C GLY A 91 -1.83 8.97 11.53
N GLY A 92 -0.76 8.75 10.75
CA GLY A 92 -0.85 8.25 9.37
C GLY A 92 -1.27 6.79 9.33
N VAL A 93 -1.78 6.34 8.19
CA VAL A 93 -2.40 5.02 8.05
C VAL A 93 -1.69 4.17 6.99
N MET A 94 -1.40 2.93 7.32
CA MET A 94 -1.01 1.88 6.37
C MET A 94 -2.22 0.99 6.10
N VAL A 95 -2.41 0.61 4.84
CA VAL A 95 -3.44 -0.34 4.41
C VAL A 95 -2.78 -1.45 3.59
N ILE A 96 -2.99 -2.71 3.98
CA ILE A 96 -2.67 -3.87 3.15
C ILE A 96 -3.96 -4.33 2.47
N ASP A 97 -3.99 -4.22 1.14
CA ASP A 97 -5.11 -4.69 0.30
C ASP A 97 -5.01 -6.20 0.03
N GLY A 98 -6.16 -6.88 -0.08
CA GLY A 98 -6.20 -8.32 -0.33
C GLY A 98 -5.62 -9.17 0.80
N PHE A 99 -5.83 -8.74 2.05
CA PHE A 99 -5.19 -9.36 3.21
C PHE A 99 -5.57 -10.84 3.41
N PHE A 100 -6.77 -11.27 2.99
CA PHE A 100 -7.18 -12.67 3.11
C PHE A 100 -6.53 -13.59 2.07
N GLY A 101 -5.95 -13.05 0.99
CA GLY A 101 -5.26 -13.81 -0.04
C GLY A 101 -6.15 -14.85 -0.70
N GLY A 102 -7.40 -14.50 -1.01
CA GLY A 102 -8.42 -15.41 -1.53
C GLY A 102 -8.91 -16.42 -0.48
N GLY A 103 -8.93 -16.02 0.79
CA GLY A 103 -9.32 -16.87 1.94
C GLY A 103 -8.23 -17.83 2.44
N LYS A 104 -7.06 -17.90 1.79
CA LYS A 104 -5.98 -18.83 2.14
C LYS A 104 -5.28 -18.48 3.44
N VAL A 105 -5.23 -17.19 3.80
CA VAL A 105 -4.51 -16.74 5.01
C VAL A 105 -5.08 -17.36 6.28
N SER A 106 -6.40 -17.52 6.32
CA SER A 106 -7.15 -18.14 7.42
C SER A 106 -6.94 -19.66 7.54
N ASP A 107 -6.51 -20.34 6.47
CA ASP A 107 -6.26 -21.78 6.46
C ASP A 107 -4.82 -22.06 6.96
N PRO A 108 -4.65 -22.70 8.14
CA PRO A 108 -3.33 -22.97 8.71
C PRO A 108 -2.52 -23.99 7.93
N SER A 109 -3.12 -24.75 7.01
CA SER A 109 -2.42 -25.72 6.16
C SER A 109 -1.78 -25.08 4.92
N GLN A 110 -2.17 -23.85 4.56
CA GLN A 110 -1.58 -23.13 3.43
C GLN A 110 -0.17 -22.64 3.76
N ARG A 111 0.78 -23.09 2.94
CA ARG A 111 2.22 -22.88 3.09
C ARG A 111 2.86 -22.24 1.85
N ASP A 112 2.08 -21.76 0.88
CA ASP A 112 2.67 -21.03 -0.23
C ASP A 112 3.30 -19.71 0.26
N PRO A 113 4.39 -19.24 -0.37
CA PRO A 113 5.14 -18.08 0.09
C PRO A 113 4.28 -16.82 0.28
N ARG A 114 3.35 -16.55 -0.65
CA ARG A 114 2.47 -15.37 -0.61
C ARG A 114 1.53 -15.40 0.59
N THR A 115 0.89 -16.55 0.84
CA THR A 115 0.00 -16.72 2.00
C THR A 115 0.77 -16.63 3.31
N ILE A 116 1.98 -17.19 3.38
CA ILE A 116 2.84 -17.06 4.56
C ILE A 116 3.19 -15.58 4.79
N ALA A 117 3.60 -14.86 3.75
CA ALA A 117 4.00 -13.46 3.88
C ALA A 117 2.85 -12.56 4.36
N LEU A 118 1.63 -12.71 3.82
CA LEU A 118 0.44 -11.99 4.32
C LEU A 118 0.18 -12.29 5.81
N ARG A 119 0.25 -13.58 6.18
CA ARG A 119 -0.01 -14.02 7.55
C ARG A 119 1.03 -13.47 8.53
N GLU A 120 2.30 -13.50 8.16
CA GLU A 120 3.39 -12.97 8.99
C GLU A 120 3.33 -11.44 9.08
N ALA A 121 2.99 -10.73 8.00
CA ALA A 121 2.76 -9.29 8.03
C ALA A 121 1.62 -8.91 8.98
N GLY A 122 0.51 -9.66 8.96
CA GLY A 122 -0.58 -9.44 9.90
C GLY A 122 -0.19 -9.69 11.35
N LYS A 123 0.61 -10.73 11.62
CA LYS A 123 1.13 -11.03 12.95
C LYS A 123 2.09 -9.96 13.44
N SER A 124 3.01 -9.48 12.60
CA SER A 124 3.99 -8.46 12.97
C SER A 124 3.31 -7.14 13.35
N VAL A 125 2.36 -6.68 12.52
CA VAL A 125 1.55 -5.48 12.79
C VAL A 125 0.73 -5.64 14.08
N LYS A 126 0.13 -6.81 14.32
CA LYS A 126 -0.64 -7.08 15.53
C LYS A 126 0.23 -7.14 16.80
N ALA A 127 1.47 -7.61 16.69
CA ALA A 127 2.40 -7.74 17.81
C ALA A 127 3.05 -6.41 18.21
N ALA A 128 3.29 -5.51 17.24
CA ALA A 128 3.92 -4.20 17.44
C ALA A 128 2.93 -3.13 17.93
N THR A 129 2.32 -3.36 19.09
CA THR A 129 1.27 -2.49 19.68
C THR A 129 1.78 -1.13 20.14
N ASP A 130 3.09 -0.98 20.28
CA ASP A 130 3.79 0.28 20.56
C ASP A 130 3.97 1.16 19.30
N LEU A 131 3.84 0.56 18.11
CA LEU A 131 3.96 1.25 16.82
C LEU A 131 2.60 1.44 16.12
N TRP A 132 1.69 0.48 16.30
CA TRP A 132 0.44 0.41 15.51
C TRP A 132 -0.80 0.21 16.36
N ILE A 133 -1.88 0.88 15.96
CA ILE A 133 -3.26 0.46 16.24
C ILE A 133 -3.82 -0.15 14.96
N SER A 134 -4.18 -1.44 14.99
CA SER A 134 -4.64 -2.15 13.79
C SER A 134 -6.09 -2.64 13.88
N THR A 135 -6.75 -2.67 12.73
CA THR A 135 -8.10 -3.22 12.53
C THR A 135 -8.16 -3.99 11.21
N LEU A 136 -9.01 -5.00 11.15
CA LEU A 136 -9.24 -5.81 9.96
C LEU A 136 -10.66 -5.59 9.47
N ILE A 137 -10.81 -5.15 8.23
CA ILE A 137 -12.09 -4.90 7.59
C ILE A 137 -12.35 -5.97 6.53
N ASN A 138 -13.54 -6.58 6.55
CA ASN A 138 -13.91 -7.70 5.69
C ASN A 138 -14.54 -7.26 4.35
N VAL A 139 -14.06 -6.16 3.78
CA VAL A 139 -14.49 -5.68 2.45
C VAL A 139 -13.56 -6.24 1.38
N GLY A 140 -14.13 -6.71 0.26
CA GLY A 140 -13.36 -7.33 -0.81
C GLY A 140 -12.63 -8.59 -0.32
N ASP A 141 -11.35 -8.71 -0.65
CA ASP A 141 -10.47 -9.79 -0.15
C ASP A 141 -9.75 -9.39 1.16
N GLY A 142 -10.35 -8.49 1.94
CA GLY A 142 -9.86 -8.07 3.25
C GLY A 142 -8.90 -6.89 3.20
N LEU A 143 -9.07 -5.97 4.15
CA LEU A 143 -8.19 -4.80 4.35
C LEU A 143 -7.64 -4.82 5.77
N LEU A 144 -6.34 -5.02 5.91
CA LEU A 144 -5.66 -4.75 7.19
C LEU A 144 -5.28 -3.28 7.23
N ILE A 145 -5.84 -2.54 8.18
CA ILE A 145 -5.58 -1.12 8.39
C ILE A 145 -4.78 -0.97 9.67
N ALA A 146 -3.68 -0.23 9.62
CA ALA A 146 -2.83 0.06 10.76
C ALA A 146 -2.54 1.56 10.85
N THR A 147 -2.97 2.20 11.94
CA THR A 147 -2.67 3.59 12.25
C THR A 147 -1.38 3.68 13.06
N LYS A 148 -0.44 4.48 12.57
CA LYS A 148 0.83 4.76 13.24
C LYS A 148 0.61 5.62 14.49
N LEU A 149 1.20 5.21 15.60
CA LEU A 149 1.22 5.96 16.86
C LEU A 149 2.16 7.17 16.80
#